data_AF-A0A1C5L607-F1
#
_entry.id   AF-A0A1C5L607-F1
#
_cell.length_a   1.000
_cell.length_b   1.000
_cell.length_c   1.000
_cell.angle_alpha   90.00
_cell.angle_beta   90.00
_cell.angle_gamma   90.00
#
_symmetry.space_group_name_H-M   'P 1'
#
loop_
_entity.id
_entity.type
_entity.pdbx_description
1 polymer ?
#
loop_
_entity_poly.entity_id
_entity_poly.type
_entity_poly.pdbx_seq_one_letter_code
_entity_poly.pdbx_strand_id
1 'polypeptide(L)'
;MYYKVLKNGRVIDALDHLRFVKYQPKHDIMVNCLEDDAQGIISSDGNHIWHVDGYYLIPCPEYDTVELQEIDLYEYEQLKALGGKTPEAIIDAYTLSLIQGGLL
;
A
#
# COMPACT_ATOMS: atom_id res chain seq x y z
N MET A 1 6.80 12.90 2.88
CA MET A 1 6.95 11.81 1.89
C MET A 1 5.72 10.94 2.00
N TYR A 2 5.15 10.57 0.87
CA TYR A 2 3.97 9.70 0.81
C TYR A 2 4.39 8.37 0.22
N TYR A 3 3.67 7.30 0.54
CA TYR A 3 3.96 5.97 0.08
C TYR A 3 2.69 5.33 -0.45
N LYS A 4 2.78 4.61 -1.57
CA LYS A 4 1.71 3.71 -2.00
C LYS A 4 2.08 2.27 -1.69
N VAL A 5 1.09 1.53 -1.24
CA VAL A 5 1.18 0.10 -0.98
C VAL A 5 0.71 -0.62 -2.24
N LEU A 6 1.60 -1.37 -2.88
CA LEU A 6 1.28 -2.19 -4.03
C LEU A 6 1.17 -3.66 -3.61
N LYS A 7 0.09 -4.32 -3.99
CA LYS A 7 -0.09 -5.76 -3.81
C LYS A 7 -0.28 -6.38 -5.19
N ASN A 8 0.63 -7.26 -5.60
CA ASN A 8 0.60 -7.89 -6.94
C ASN A 8 0.43 -6.88 -8.09
N GLY A 9 1.17 -5.76 -8.03
CA GLY A 9 1.10 -4.69 -9.06
C GLY A 9 -0.16 -3.82 -9.01
N ARG A 10 -1.02 -3.97 -8.00
CA ARG A 10 -2.19 -3.09 -7.77
C ARG A 10 -1.98 -2.24 -6.54
N VAL A 11 -2.21 -0.94 -6.66
CA VAL A 11 -2.22 -0.04 -5.49
C VAL A 11 -3.43 -0.36 -4.63
N ILE A 12 -3.20 -0.76 -3.39
CA ILE A 12 -4.27 -1.10 -2.43
C ILE A 12 -4.47 -0.01 -1.38
N ASP A 13 -3.44 0.78 -1.10
CA ASP A 13 -3.49 1.82 -0.07
C ASP A 13 -2.44 2.91 -0.36
N ALA A 14 -2.66 4.09 0.23
CA ALA A 14 -1.75 5.21 0.19
C ALA A 14 -1.53 5.71 1.62
N LEU A 15 -0.28 5.68 2.05
CA LEU A 15 0.19 6.03 3.39
C LEU A 15 0.85 7.40 3.37
N ASP A 16 0.41 8.29 4.24
CA ASP A 16 1.11 9.54 4.54
C ASP A 16 2.14 9.37 5.68
N HIS A 17 1.99 8.31 6.48
CA HIS A 17 2.90 7.94 7.56
C HIS A 17 3.15 6.42 7.52
N LEU A 18 4.41 6.00 7.41
CA LEU A 18 4.76 4.59 7.56
C LEU A 18 4.75 4.22 9.05
N ARG A 19 3.87 3.29 9.43
CA ARG A 19 3.96 2.64 10.74
C ARG A 19 4.51 1.24 10.57
N PHE A 20 5.75 1.08 10.99
CA PHE A 20 6.43 -0.21 10.94
C PHE A 20 6.04 -1.08 12.12
N VAL A 21 5.91 -2.38 11.84
CA VAL A 21 5.68 -3.42 12.84
C VAL A 21 6.69 -4.54 12.65
N LYS A 22 7.03 -5.20 13.76
CA LYS A 22 7.77 -6.45 13.73
C LYS A 22 6.92 -7.56 14.34
N TYR A 23 7.06 -8.75 13.75
CA TYR A 23 6.44 -9.95 14.29
C TYR A 23 7.25 -10.45 15.49
N GLN A 24 6.57 -10.64 16.62
CA GLN A 24 7.18 -11.18 17.84
C GLN A 24 6.76 -12.64 18.04
N PRO A 25 7.61 -13.62 17.68
CA PRO A 25 7.26 -15.05 17.75
C PRO A 25 7.02 -15.54 19.18
N LYS A 26 7.50 -14.81 20.18
CA LYS A 26 7.36 -15.16 21.60
C LYS A 26 5.91 -15.07 22.10
N HIS A 27 5.13 -14.17 21.52
CA HIS A 27 3.74 -13.91 21.91
C HIS A 27 2.76 -14.03 20.73
N ASP A 28 3.27 -14.33 19.54
CA ASP A 28 2.49 -14.38 18.29
C ASP A 28 1.71 -13.07 18.02
N ILE A 29 2.37 -11.94 18.27
CA ILE A 29 1.78 -10.59 18.10
C ILE A 29 2.66 -9.70 17.23
N MET A 30 2.02 -8.75 16.58
CA MET A 30 2.69 -7.65 15.88
C MET A 30 2.89 -6.49 16.85
N VAL A 31 4.11 -5.97 16.92
CA VAL A 31 4.45 -4.81 17.76
C VAL A 31 5.06 -3.70 16.91
N ASN A 32 4.67 -2.45 17.18
CA ASN A 32 5.26 -1.28 16.52
C ASN A 32 6.77 -1.24 16.75
N CYS A 33 7.52 -0.99 15.69
CA CYS A 33 8.98 -0.95 15.73
C CYS A 33 9.54 0.16 14.85
N LEU A 34 10.86 0.30 14.93
CA LEU A 34 11.63 1.18 14.06
C LEU A 34 11.78 0.56 12.67
N GLU A 35 12.12 1.40 11.71
CA GLU A 35 12.42 1.04 10.31
C GLU A 35 13.47 -0.08 10.21
N ASP A 36 14.56 -0.03 10.98
CA ASP A 36 15.65 -1.01 10.93
C ASP A 36 15.22 -2.46 11.21
N ASP A 37 14.25 -2.65 12.10
CA ASP A 37 13.73 -3.96 12.52
C ASP A 37 12.33 -4.26 11.96
N ALA A 38 11.85 -3.42 11.05
CA ALA A 38 10.52 -3.57 10.48
C ALA A 38 10.44 -4.90 9.72
N GLN A 39 9.31 -5.59 9.88
CA GLN A 39 8.97 -6.77 9.08
C GLN A 39 7.72 -6.52 8.23
N GLY A 40 6.92 -5.53 8.61
CA GLY A 40 5.74 -5.14 7.88
C GLY A 40 5.32 -3.72 8.22
N ILE A 41 4.23 -3.30 7.60
CA ILE A 41 3.61 -2.01 7.83
C ILE A 41 2.14 -2.14 8.12
N ILE A 42 1.61 -1.12 8.78
CA ILE A 42 0.18 -0.97 9.03
C ILE A 42 -0.42 -0.08 7.94
N SER A 43 -1.62 -0.44 7.49
CA SER A 43 -2.51 0.37 6.65
C SER A 43 -2.78 1.76 7.23
N SER A 44 -3.17 2.70 6.37
CA SER A 44 -3.54 4.06 6.80
C SER A 44 -4.69 4.03 7.80
N ASP A 45 -5.61 3.06 7.68
CA ASP A 45 -6.76 2.86 8.56
C ASP A 45 -6.39 2.21 9.91
N GLY A 46 -5.18 1.67 10.05
CA GLY A 46 -4.75 0.97 11.26
C GLY A 46 -5.30 -0.45 11.42
N ASN A 47 -6.15 -0.90 10.49
CA ASN A 47 -6.90 -2.15 10.63
C ASN A 47 -6.28 -3.35 9.89
N HIS A 48 -5.33 -3.12 8.98
CA HIS A 48 -4.63 -4.16 8.23
C HIS A 48 -3.12 -4.05 8.38
N ILE A 49 -2.46 -5.21 8.44
CA ILE A 49 -1.00 -5.33 8.50
C ILE A 49 -0.55 -6.09 7.27
N TRP A 50 0.46 -5.56 6.58
CA TRP A 50 1.04 -6.19 5.40
C TRP A 50 2.55 -6.38 5.58
N HIS A 51 3.04 -7.50 5.06
CA HIS A 51 4.47 -7.76 4.99
C HIS A 51 5.08 -6.98 3.82
N VAL A 52 6.20 -6.31 4.01
CA VAL A 52 6.85 -5.55 2.93
C VAL A 52 7.96 -6.38 2.29
N ASP A 53 7.86 -6.57 0.97
CA ASP A 53 8.91 -7.22 0.18
C ASP A 53 10.21 -6.41 0.30
N GLY A 54 11.27 -7.04 0.80
CA GLY A 54 12.56 -6.41 1.09
C GLY A 54 12.92 -6.29 2.57
N TYR A 55 11.96 -6.50 3.48
CA TYR A 55 12.23 -6.59 4.92
C TYR A 55 12.46 -8.03 5.38
N TYR A 56 12.74 -8.21 6.67
CA TYR A 56 12.92 -9.54 7.26
C TYR A 56 11.69 -10.42 7.03
N LEU A 57 11.93 -11.61 6.48
CA LEU A 57 10.90 -12.62 6.20
C LEU A 57 10.12 -12.95 7.47
N ILE A 58 8.80 -12.73 7.42
CA ILE A 58 7.89 -13.22 8.44
C ILE A 58 7.71 -14.72 8.18
N PRO A 59 8.02 -15.61 9.14
CA PRO A 59 7.85 -17.05 8.98
C PRO A 59 6.38 -17.49 9.04
N CYS A 60 5.46 -16.65 8.56
CA CYS A 60 4.02 -16.88 8.59
C CYS A 60 3.43 -16.56 7.20
N PRO A 61 2.89 -17.57 6.47
CA PRO A 61 2.30 -17.38 5.15
C PRO A 61 0.90 -16.74 5.18
N GLU A 62 0.37 -16.43 6.36
CA GLU A 62 -0.93 -15.78 6.51
C GLU A 62 -0.89 -14.28 6.15
N TYR A 63 0.30 -13.69 6.06
CA TYR A 63 0.44 -12.27 5.73
C TYR A 63 0.71 -12.06 4.23
N ASP A 64 -0.10 -11.21 3.63
CA ASP A 64 0.12 -10.77 2.26
C ASP A 64 1.39 -9.93 2.15
N THR A 65 2.20 -10.26 1.14
CA THR A 65 3.37 -9.48 0.76
C THR A 65 2.95 -8.31 -0.13
N VAL A 66 3.44 -7.12 0.21
CA VAL A 66 3.19 -5.87 -0.50
C VAL A 66 4.51 -5.16 -0.74
N GLU A 67 4.54 -4.31 -1.75
CA GLU A 67 5.68 -3.45 -2.07
C GLU A 67 5.35 -2.01 -1.67
N LEU A 68 6.33 -1.33 -1.10
CA LEU A 68 6.22 0.09 -0.77
C LEU A 68 6.95 0.91 -1.82
N GLN A 69 6.23 1.85 -2.40
CA GLN A 69 6.81 2.79 -3.35
C GLN A 69 6.57 4.21 -2.87
N GLU A 70 7.65 4.99 -2.76
CA GLU A 70 7.56 6.42 -2.49
C GLU A 70 6.85 7.13 -3.64
N ILE A 71 5.94 8.02 -3.29
CA ILE A 71 5.16 8.84 -4.22
C ILE A 71 5.10 10.29 -3.75
N ASP A 72 4.81 11.17 -4.70
CA ASP A 72 4.59 12.58 -4.45
C ASP A 72 3.19 12.87 -3.87
N LEU A 73 3.05 14.06 -3.28
CA LEU A 73 1.76 14.55 -2.75
C LEU A 73 0.65 14.47 -3.81
N TYR A 74 0.96 14.79 -5.06
CA TYR A 74 -0.01 14.75 -6.15
C TYR A 74 -0.58 13.35 -6.39
N GLU A 75 0.29 12.32 -6.45
CA GLU A 75 -0.13 10.93 -6.57
C GLU A 75 -0.94 10.49 -5.33
N TYR A 76 -0.51 10.91 -4.14
CA TYR A 76 -1.21 10.59 -2.91
C TYR A 76 -2.62 11.19 -2.90
N GLU A 77 -2.76 12.47 -3.26
CA GLU A 77 -4.06 13.13 -3.36
C GLU A 77 -4.93 12.50 -4.44
N GLN A 78 -4.37 12.08 -5.58
CA GLN A 78 -5.13 11.33 -6.58
C GLN A 78 -5.64 10.00 -6.03
N LEU A 79 -4.78 9.20 -5.39
CA LEU A 79 -5.18 7.91 -4.79
C LEU A 79 -6.24 8.11 -3.70
N LYS A 80 -6.08 9.13 -2.86
CA LYS A 80 -7.02 9.44 -1.78
C LYS A 80 -8.34 10.01 -2.31
N ALA A 81 -8.30 10.83 -3.36
CA ALA A 81 -9.48 11.32 -4.06
C ALA A 81 -10.21 10.20 -4.82
N LEU A 82 -9.48 9.19 -5.28
CA LEU A 82 -10.06 7.95 -5.84
C LEU A 82 -10.69 7.04 -4.77
N GLY A 83 -10.32 7.20 -3.49
CA GLY A 83 -11.17 7.01 -2.32
C GLY A 83 -12.07 5.77 -2.29
N GLY A 84 -11.51 4.58 -2.56
CA GLY A 84 -12.16 3.30 -2.23
C GLY A 84 -13.03 2.65 -3.31
N LYS A 85 -12.91 3.04 -4.59
CA LYS A 85 -13.49 2.26 -5.71
C LYS A 85 -12.45 1.30 -6.28
N THR A 86 -12.85 0.04 -6.37
CA THR A 86 -12.03 -1.09 -6.83
C THR A 86 -11.42 -0.86 -8.23
N PRO A 87 -10.33 -1.58 -8.56
CA PRO A 87 -9.57 -1.41 -9.80
C PRO A 87 -10.34 -1.55 -11.12
N GLU A 88 -11.62 -1.94 -11.13
CA GLU A 88 -12.46 -1.90 -12.33
C GLU A 88 -12.72 -0.47 -12.83
N ALA A 89 -12.64 0.56 -11.96
CA ALA A 89 -12.81 1.96 -12.34
C ALA A 89 -11.55 2.58 -13.02
N ILE A 90 -10.39 1.91 -12.90
CA ILE A 90 -9.11 2.42 -13.43
C ILE A 90 -9.07 2.32 -14.97
N ILE A 91 -9.70 1.29 -15.54
CA ILE A 91 -9.72 1.11 -17.00
C ILE A 91 -10.62 2.18 -17.65
N ASP A 92 -11.76 2.50 -17.02
CA ASP A 92 -12.78 3.37 -17.60
C ASP A 92 -12.33 4.84 -17.67
N ALA A 93 -11.69 5.37 -16.62
CA ALA A 93 -11.24 6.78 -16.59
C ALA A 93 -10.13 7.09 -17.61
N TYR A 94 -9.26 6.13 -17.91
CA TYR A 94 -8.23 6.30 -18.94
C TYR A 94 -8.80 6.18 -20.37
N THR A 95 -9.82 5.33 -20.60
CA THR A 95 -10.54 5.32 -21.88
C THR A 95 -11.39 6.58 -22.09
N LEU A 96 -12.02 7.12 -21.05
CA LEU A 96 -12.93 8.25 -21.18
C LEU A 96 -12.18 9.56 -21.50
N SER A 97 -10.97 9.73 -20.96
CA SER A 97 -10.08 10.84 -21.29
C SER A 97 -9.57 10.77 -22.74
N LEU A 98 -9.33 9.57 -23.28
CA LEU A 98 -8.98 9.38 -24.70
C LEU A 98 -10.16 9.66 -25.65
N ILE A 99 -11.39 9.35 -25.25
CA ILE A 99 -12.60 9.61 -26.07
C ILE A 99 -12.97 11.09 -26.07
N GLN A 100 -12.87 11.79 -24.93
CA GLN A 100 -13.16 13.23 -24.85
C GLN A 100 -12.09 14.12 -25.50
N GLY A 101 -10.86 13.61 -25.67
CA GLY A 101 -9.76 14.28 -26.35
C GLY A 101 -9.89 14.39 -27.87
N GLY A 102 -10.93 13.81 -28.47
CA GLY A 102 -11.25 14.02 -29.89
C GLY A 102 -10.12 13.61 -30.84
N LEU A 103 -9.52 12.43 -30.63
CA LEU A 103 -8.53 11.86 -31.54
C LEU A 103 -9.08 10.59 -32.20
N LEU A 104 -10.13 10.75 -33.02
CA LEU A 104 -10.57 9.79 -34.04
C LEU A 104 -11.14 10.54 -35.23
#